data_AF-A0A2M7CJY5-F1
#
_entry.id   AF-A0A2M7CJY5-F1
#
_cell.length_a   1.000
_cell.length_b   1.000
_cell.length_c   1.000
_cell.angle_alpha   90.00
_cell.angle_beta   90.00
_cell.angle_gamma   90.00
#
_symmetry.space_group_name_H-M   'P 1'
#
loop_
_entity.id
_entity.type
_entity.pdbx_description
1 polymer ?
#
loop_
_entity_poly.entity_id
_entity_poly.type
_entity_poly.pdbx_seq_one_letter_code
_entity_poly.pdbx_strand_id
1 'polypeptide(L)'
;MNPKLIHFITSLLTPLVLLGLALRLLLSPLFLQVEYRMPGFPADTYGFTRADRLRWAPYAVDYLVNNEEISYLADLRFDDGTPLYNERELSHMADVKRVTKGALNVFYGALAALALLGLWSKRGEPWQAYRQGLKRGGWIMVGLAGAIALVVLVGMFLLPNLFWAFFTGFHALFFEGDSWLFLYSDTLIRLFPLRFWQDTFLFAAGIAVLGGLGLALGIRGHASASHLSQ
;
A
#
# COMPACT_ATOMS: atom_id res chain seq x y z
N MET A 1 -0.59 29.55 13.54
CA MET A 1 -1.30 28.30 13.89
C MET A 1 -0.87 27.82 15.26
N ASN A 2 -1.83 27.41 16.09
CA ASN A 2 -1.58 26.91 17.45
C ASN A 2 -0.67 25.66 17.42
N PRO A 3 0.40 25.57 18.23
CA PRO A 3 1.26 24.38 18.31
C PRO A 3 0.50 23.06 18.53
N LYS A 4 -0.56 23.05 19.34
CA LYS A 4 -1.39 21.86 19.56
C LYS A 4 -2.05 21.38 18.26
N LEU A 5 -2.49 22.31 17.42
CA LEU A 5 -3.12 22.01 16.14
C LEU A 5 -2.10 21.48 15.12
N ILE A 6 -0.90 22.07 15.06
CA ILE A 6 0.20 21.56 14.23
C ILE A 6 0.52 20.12 14.59
N HIS A 7 0.74 19.86 15.89
CA HIS A 7 1.05 18.53 16.39
C HIS A 7 -0.03 17.52 16.00
N PHE A 8 -1.30 17.87 16.21
CA PHE A 8 -2.44 17.01 15.87
C PHE A 8 -2.51 16.70 14.37
N ILE A 9 -2.50 17.72 13.51
CA ILE A 9 -2.57 17.55 12.05
C ILE A 9 -1.39 16.73 11.56
N THR A 10 -0.17 17.04 12.01
CA THR A 10 1.04 16.30 11.63
C THR A 10 0.94 14.83 12.04
N SER A 11 0.44 14.55 13.25
CA SER A 11 0.23 13.18 13.73
C SER A 11 -0.76 12.39 12.87
N LEU A 12 -1.79 13.05 12.34
CA LEU A 12 -2.81 12.44 11.49
C LEU A 12 -2.32 12.21 10.05
N LEU A 13 -1.60 13.19 9.48
CA LEU A 13 -1.10 13.09 8.10
C LEU A 13 0.03 12.07 7.95
N THR A 14 0.83 11.86 9.00
CA THR A 14 2.02 10.99 8.94
C THR A 14 1.67 9.53 8.56
N PRO A 15 0.71 8.84 9.20
CA PRO A 15 0.27 7.51 8.76
C PRO A 15 -0.21 7.46 7.30
N LEU A 16 -0.94 8.47 6.85
CA LEU A 16 -1.42 8.53 5.46
C LEU A 16 -0.26 8.62 4.46
N VAL A 17 0.75 9.42 4.78
CA VAL A 17 1.96 9.54 3.96
C VAL A 17 2.76 8.23 3.93
N LEU A 18 2.92 7.56 5.07
CA LEU A 18 3.64 6.29 5.14
C LEU A 18 2.92 5.16 4.40
N LEU A 19 1.60 5.07 4.53
CA LEU A 19 0.78 4.10 3.79
C LEU A 19 0.81 4.38 2.28
N GLY A 20 0.66 5.64 1.88
CA GLY A 20 0.72 6.04 0.48
C GLY A 20 2.10 5.82 -0.16
N LEU A 21 3.18 6.03 0.61
CA LEU A 21 4.54 5.68 0.18
C LEU A 21 4.69 4.18 -0.06
N ALA A 22 4.21 3.35 0.87
CA ALA A 22 4.23 1.89 0.73
C ALA A 22 3.45 1.45 -0.53
N LEU A 23 2.22 1.95 -0.70
CA LEU A 23 1.42 1.70 -1.89
C LEU A 23 2.17 2.10 -3.17
N ARG A 24 2.75 3.30 -3.21
CA ARG A 24 3.45 3.82 -4.39
C ARG A 24 4.67 2.98 -4.78
N LEU A 25 5.38 2.43 -3.79
CA LEU A 25 6.52 1.53 -4.01
C LEU A 25 6.08 0.16 -4.53
N LEU A 26 4.97 -0.37 -4.02
CA LEU A 26 4.42 -1.67 -4.43
C LEU A 26 3.74 -1.62 -5.81
N LEU A 27 3.21 -0.46 -6.21
CA LEU A 27 2.79 -0.15 -7.60
C LEU A 27 4.00 0.10 -8.51
N SER A 28 5.01 -0.75 -8.43
CA SER A 28 6.16 -0.75 -9.32
C SER A 28 6.42 -2.16 -9.87
N PRO A 29 6.84 -2.29 -11.13
CA PRO A 29 7.23 -3.60 -11.69
C PRO A 29 8.37 -4.28 -10.93
N LEU A 30 9.17 -3.52 -10.17
CA LEU A 30 10.24 -4.08 -9.32
C LEU A 30 9.68 -5.00 -8.23
N PHE A 31 8.54 -4.64 -7.64
CA PHE A 31 7.91 -5.49 -6.64
C PHE A 31 7.53 -6.86 -7.21
N LEU A 32 6.99 -6.91 -8.44
CA LEU A 32 6.66 -8.17 -9.12
C LEU A 32 7.90 -9.05 -9.32
N GLN A 33 9.04 -8.44 -9.63
CA GLN A 33 10.31 -9.16 -9.79
C GLN A 33 10.77 -9.80 -8.47
N VAL A 34 10.57 -9.12 -7.34
CA VAL A 34 10.85 -9.68 -6.01
C VAL A 34 9.85 -10.79 -5.69
N GLU A 35 8.56 -10.48 -5.75
CA GLU A 35 7.48 -11.34 -5.31
C GLU A 35 7.45 -12.69 -6.02
N TYR A 36 7.50 -12.70 -7.35
CA TYR A 36 7.47 -13.96 -8.11
C TYR A 36 8.78 -14.78 -8.00
N ARG A 37 9.81 -14.26 -7.34
CA ARG A 37 11.05 -14.99 -7.01
C ARG A 37 11.13 -15.37 -5.54
N MET A 38 10.13 -15.03 -4.72
CA MET A 38 10.12 -15.38 -3.31
C MET A 38 10.01 -16.91 -3.13
N PRO A 39 10.73 -17.48 -2.14
CA PRO A 39 10.57 -18.88 -1.79
C PRO A 39 9.11 -19.21 -1.44
N GLY A 40 8.61 -20.32 -1.98
CA GLY A 40 7.25 -20.78 -1.68
C GLY A 40 6.13 -20.02 -2.38
N PHE A 41 6.42 -19.14 -3.35
CA PHE A 41 5.36 -18.58 -4.21
C PHE A 41 4.68 -19.71 -5.01
N PRO A 42 3.35 -19.86 -4.97
CA PRO A 42 2.66 -21.03 -5.51
C PRO A 42 2.78 -21.10 -7.03
N ALA A 43 2.94 -22.31 -7.57
CA ALA A 43 2.78 -22.54 -9.00
C ALA A 43 1.34 -22.23 -9.45
N ASP A 44 1.16 -21.80 -10.70
CA ASP A 44 -0.16 -21.74 -11.31
C ASP A 44 -0.60 -23.14 -11.74
N THR A 45 -1.75 -23.60 -11.26
CA THR A 45 -2.30 -24.92 -11.64
C THR A 45 -2.84 -24.95 -13.06
N TYR A 46 -3.00 -23.79 -13.70
CA TYR A 46 -3.50 -23.65 -15.08
C TYR A 46 -2.39 -23.32 -16.09
N GLY A 47 -1.12 -23.38 -15.68
CA GLY A 47 0.01 -23.44 -16.60
C GLY A 47 0.86 -22.17 -16.75
N PHE A 48 0.52 -21.04 -16.11
CA PHE A 48 1.45 -19.91 -16.10
C PHE A 48 2.74 -20.25 -15.39
N THR A 49 3.84 -20.13 -16.11
CA THR A 49 5.17 -20.15 -15.54
C THR A 49 5.45 -18.83 -14.83
N ARG A 50 6.53 -18.81 -14.04
CA ARG A 50 7.06 -17.55 -13.50
C ARG A 50 7.37 -16.54 -14.61
N ALA A 51 7.85 -17.00 -15.76
CA ALA A 51 8.16 -16.13 -16.88
C ALA A 51 6.88 -15.49 -17.45
N ASP A 52 5.79 -16.25 -17.55
CA ASP A 52 4.49 -15.72 -18.00
C ASP A 52 3.95 -14.66 -17.02
N ARG A 53 4.02 -14.92 -15.72
CA ARG A 53 3.63 -13.92 -14.70
C ARG A 53 4.47 -12.66 -14.81
N LEU A 54 5.78 -12.78 -15.00
CA LEU A 54 6.68 -11.64 -15.19
C LEU A 54 6.51 -10.94 -16.54
N ARG A 55 5.94 -11.61 -17.55
CA ARG A 55 5.55 -11.01 -18.83
C ARG A 55 4.25 -10.22 -18.71
N TRP A 56 3.23 -10.80 -18.08
CA TRP A 56 1.86 -10.27 -18.14
C TRP A 56 1.47 -9.37 -16.96
N ALA A 57 1.88 -9.69 -15.74
CA ALA A 57 1.52 -8.90 -14.55
C ALA A 57 1.96 -7.43 -14.59
N PRO A 58 3.11 -7.05 -15.20
CA PRO A 58 3.50 -5.64 -15.30
C PRO A 58 2.47 -4.76 -15.98
N TYR A 59 1.78 -5.25 -17.02
CA TYR A 59 0.74 -4.47 -17.71
C TYR A 59 -0.39 -4.06 -16.75
N ALA A 60 -0.84 -4.97 -15.88
CA ALA A 60 -1.88 -4.67 -14.91
C ALA A 60 -1.41 -3.61 -13.90
N VAL A 61 -0.17 -3.69 -13.40
CA VAL A 61 0.40 -2.70 -12.47
C VAL A 61 0.62 -1.35 -13.13
N ASP A 62 1.18 -1.33 -14.35
CA ASP A 62 1.42 -0.10 -15.12
C ASP A 62 0.11 0.61 -15.45
N TYR A 63 -0.94 -0.15 -15.78
CA TYR A 63 -2.28 0.38 -15.98
C TYR A 63 -2.80 1.16 -14.78
N LEU A 64 -2.51 0.74 -13.54
CA LEU A 64 -3.00 1.43 -12.34
C LEU A 64 -2.41 2.83 -12.15
N VAL A 65 -1.24 3.10 -12.72
CA VAL A 65 -0.50 4.37 -12.53
C VAL A 65 -0.34 5.20 -13.80
N ASN A 66 -0.67 4.65 -14.97
CA ASN A 66 -0.64 5.37 -16.24
C ASN A 66 -1.98 6.09 -16.55
N ASN A 67 -2.00 6.81 -17.66
CA ASN A 67 -3.17 7.55 -18.15
C ASN A 67 -3.97 6.81 -19.23
N GLU A 68 -3.70 5.52 -19.45
CA GLU A 68 -4.37 4.74 -20.48
C GLU A 68 -5.82 4.38 -20.08
N GLU A 69 -6.67 4.18 -21.08
CA GLU A 69 -8.02 3.62 -20.90
C GLU A 69 -7.96 2.09 -20.73
N ILE A 70 -9.09 1.47 -20.39
CA ILE A 70 -9.17 0.01 -20.17
C ILE A 70 -8.77 -0.81 -21.41
N SER A 71 -8.83 -0.21 -22.61
CA SER A 71 -8.36 -0.81 -23.86
C SER A 71 -6.90 -1.23 -23.81
N TYR A 72 -6.06 -0.56 -23.01
CA TYR A 72 -4.67 -0.95 -22.79
C TYR A 72 -4.52 -2.40 -22.27
N LEU A 73 -5.46 -2.84 -21.42
CA LEU A 73 -5.52 -4.24 -21.00
C LEU A 73 -6.38 -5.08 -21.95
N ALA A 74 -7.48 -4.52 -22.47
CA ALA A 74 -8.42 -5.23 -23.32
C ALA A 74 -7.86 -5.62 -24.69
N ASP A 75 -6.77 -4.99 -25.14
CA ASP A 75 -6.09 -5.29 -26.40
C ASP A 75 -4.99 -6.37 -26.26
N LEU A 76 -4.67 -6.78 -25.03
CA LEU A 76 -3.67 -7.83 -24.79
C LEU A 76 -4.22 -9.19 -25.22
N ARG A 77 -3.38 -9.95 -25.93
CA ARG A 77 -3.70 -11.28 -26.46
C ARG A 77 -2.60 -12.27 -26.07
N PHE A 78 -2.99 -13.53 -25.83
CA PHE A 78 -2.07 -14.65 -25.83
C PHE A 78 -1.50 -14.89 -27.24
N ASP A 79 -0.47 -15.73 -27.32
CA ASP A 79 0.19 -16.04 -28.60
C ASP A 79 -0.74 -16.77 -29.58
N ASP A 80 -1.82 -17.40 -29.10
CA ASP A 80 -2.89 -18.01 -29.93
C ASP A 80 -3.98 -17.01 -30.36
N GLY A 81 -3.84 -15.73 -30.01
CA GLY A 81 -4.77 -14.66 -30.37
C GLY A 81 -6.00 -14.54 -29.46
N THR A 82 -6.11 -15.35 -28.41
CA THR A 82 -7.22 -15.23 -27.44
C THR A 82 -7.01 -14.03 -26.49
N PRO A 83 -8.07 -13.34 -26.03
CA PRO A 83 -7.97 -12.26 -25.04
C PRO A 83 -7.27 -12.69 -23.75
N LEU A 84 -6.33 -11.86 -23.28
CA LEU A 84 -5.63 -12.09 -22.02
C LEU A 84 -6.59 -12.01 -20.82
N TYR A 85 -7.49 -11.02 -20.85
CA TYR A 85 -8.50 -10.79 -19.82
C TYR A 85 -9.91 -10.92 -20.40
N ASN A 86 -10.83 -11.44 -19.61
CA ASN A 86 -12.26 -11.41 -19.92
C ASN A 86 -12.91 -10.09 -19.45
N GLU A 87 -14.16 -9.85 -19.85
CA GLU A 87 -14.90 -8.62 -19.55
C GLU A 87 -15.05 -8.34 -18.04
N ARG A 88 -15.21 -9.38 -17.21
CA ARG A 88 -15.34 -9.23 -15.75
C ARG A 88 -14.03 -8.74 -15.15
N GLU A 89 -12.91 -9.32 -15.57
CA GLU A 89 -11.58 -8.91 -15.13
C GLU A 89 -11.25 -7.48 -15.55
N LEU A 90 -11.62 -7.09 -16.78
CA LEU A 90 -11.42 -5.74 -17.29
C LEU A 90 -12.26 -4.71 -16.50
N SER A 91 -13.53 -5.01 -16.25
CA SER A 91 -14.41 -4.18 -15.42
C SER A 91 -13.82 -3.97 -14.02
N HIS A 92 -13.38 -5.06 -13.38
CA HIS A 92 -12.75 -4.98 -12.06
C HIS A 92 -11.43 -4.18 -12.10
N MET A 93 -10.57 -4.37 -13.10
CA MET A 93 -9.34 -3.59 -13.22
C MET A 93 -9.62 -2.08 -13.38
N ALA A 94 -10.69 -1.71 -14.10
CA ALA A 94 -11.12 -0.31 -14.17
C ALA A 94 -11.52 0.23 -12.79
N ASP A 95 -12.18 -0.57 -11.96
CA ASP A 95 -12.53 -0.19 -10.57
C ASP A 95 -11.27 -0.06 -9.71
N VAL A 96 -10.35 -1.02 -9.77
CA VAL A 96 -9.07 -1.00 -9.07
C VAL A 96 -8.26 0.24 -9.45
N LYS A 97 -8.27 0.67 -10.72
CA LYS A 97 -7.61 1.90 -11.17
C LYS A 97 -8.22 3.14 -10.53
N ARG A 98 -9.56 3.23 -10.41
CA ARG A 98 -10.22 4.37 -9.74
C ARG A 98 -9.86 4.43 -8.25
N VAL A 99 -9.89 3.29 -7.55
CA VAL A 99 -9.48 3.18 -6.15
C VAL A 99 -8.01 3.57 -5.98
N THR A 100 -7.13 3.04 -6.83
CA THR A 100 -5.69 3.33 -6.80
C THR A 100 -5.40 4.81 -7.02
N LYS A 101 -6.01 5.44 -8.04
CA LYS A 101 -5.88 6.88 -8.29
C LYS A 101 -6.40 7.69 -7.10
N GLY A 102 -7.53 7.32 -6.51
CA GLY A 102 -8.05 7.95 -5.29
C GLY A 102 -7.07 7.89 -4.12
N ALA A 103 -6.53 6.70 -3.84
CA ALA A 103 -5.54 6.49 -2.78
C ALA A 103 -4.25 7.30 -3.03
N LEU A 104 -3.76 7.33 -4.27
CA LEU A 104 -2.58 8.13 -4.63
C LEU A 104 -2.84 9.64 -4.52
N ASN A 105 -4.05 10.12 -4.86
CA ASN A 105 -4.42 11.52 -4.68
C ASN A 105 -4.44 11.92 -3.20
N VAL A 106 -5.00 11.06 -2.33
CA VAL A 106 -4.94 11.27 -0.87
C VAL A 106 -3.49 11.29 -0.38
N PHE A 107 -2.66 10.38 -0.87
CA PHE A 107 -1.24 10.34 -0.55
C PHE A 107 -0.52 11.64 -0.93
N TYR A 108 -0.63 12.09 -2.18
CA TYR A 108 0.04 13.30 -2.64
C TYR A 108 -0.48 14.55 -1.94
N GLY A 109 -1.79 14.62 -1.67
CA GLY A 109 -2.39 15.70 -0.89
C GLY A 109 -1.88 15.74 0.56
N ALA A 110 -1.83 14.58 1.22
CA ALA A 110 -1.29 14.46 2.57
C ALA A 110 0.21 14.80 2.63
N LEU A 111 0.98 14.36 1.65
CA LEU A 111 2.41 14.66 1.53
C LEU A 111 2.65 16.16 1.32
N ALA A 112 1.90 16.79 0.41
CA ALA A 112 1.98 18.24 0.18
C ALA A 112 1.59 19.02 1.43
N ALA A 113 0.49 18.65 2.10
CA ALA A 113 0.05 19.28 3.33
C ALA A 113 1.09 19.15 4.46
N LEU A 114 1.69 17.97 4.62
CA LEU A 114 2.73 17.70 5.60
C LEU A 114 3.98 18.55 5.31
N ALA A 115 4.42 18.61 4.05
CA ALA A 115 5.56 19.42 3.63
C ALA A 115 5.32 20.92 3.85
N LEU A 116 4.16 21.44 3.44
CA LEU A 116 3.78 22.84 3.66
C LEU A 116 3.69 23.19 5.15
N LEU A 117 3.16 22.28 5.98
CA LEU A 117 3.09 22.48 7.42
C LEU A 117 4.49 22.52 8.05
N GLY A 118 5.39 21.64 7.59
CA GLY A 118 6.81 21.66 7.99
C GLY A 118 7.50 22.97 7.59
N LEU A 119 7.29 23.41 6.34
CA LEU A 119 7.80 24.68 5.83
C LEU A 119 7.19 25.90 6.54
N TRP A 120 5.96 25.83 7.05
CA TRP A 120 5.34 26.93 7.79
C TRP A 120 5.85 27.00 9.24
N SER A 121 6.17 25.84 9.84
CA SER A 121 6.55 25.73 11.25
C SER A 121 7.98 26.18 11.56
N LYS A 122 8.77 26.56 10.56
CA LYS A 122 10.24 26.85 10.47
C LYS A 122 11.10 26.89 11.74
N ARG A 123 10.67 27.47 12.88
CA ARG A 123 11.44 27.59 14.13
C ARG A 123 10.54 27.66 15.38
N GLY A 124 11.14 27.51 16.57
CA GLY A 124 10.48 27.69 17.86
C GLY A 124 9.48 26.58 18.22
N GLU A 125 8.45 26.92 19.00
CA GLU A 125 7.41 25.99 19.42
C GLU A 125 6.67 25.31 18.25
N PRO A 126 6.29 26.02 17.16
CA PRO A 126 5.66 25.38 16.00
C PRO A 126 6.49 24.23 15.40
N TRP A 127 7.80 24.43 15.27
CA TRP A 127 8.71 23.41 14.75
C TRP A 127 8.81 22.20 15.69
N GLN A 128 8.89 22.44 17.00
CA GLN A 128 8.88 21.35 17.98
C GLN A 128 7.58 20.56 17.93
N ALA A 129 6.43 21.23 17.82
CA ALA A 129 5.13 20.60 17.70
C ALA A 129 5.01 19.76 16.42
N TYR A 130 5.51 20.25 15.29
CA TYR A 130 5.59 19.48 14.04
C TYR A 130 6.45 18.22 14.22
N ARG A 131 7.66 18.34 14.77
CA ARG A 131 8.56 17.19 15.03
C ARG A 131 7.94 16.16 15.98
N GLN A 132 7.29 16.61 17.05
CA GLN A 132 6.58 15.73 17.97
C GLN A 132 5.38 15.06 17.29
N GLY A 133 4.67 15.76 16.41
CA GLY A 133 3.59 15.21 15.62
C GLY A 133 4.06 14.13 14.65
N LEU A 134 5.19 14.33 13.95
CA LEU A 134 5.83 13.30 13.12
C LEU A 134 6.16 12.05 13.96
N LYS A 135 6.75 12.24 15.15
CA LYS A 135 7.09 11.15 16.06
C LYS A 135 5.83 10.38 16.52
N ARG A 136 4.78 11.09 16.94
CA ARG A 136 3.51 10.47 17.35
C ARG A 136 2.85 9.74 16.18
N GLY A 137 2.80 10.36 15.01
CA GLY A 137 2.28 9.76 13.79
C GLY A 137 3.06 8.51 13.37
N GLY A 138 4.39 8.51 13.55
CA GLY A 138 5.24 7.34 13.35
C GLY A 138 4.84 6.18 14.27
N TRP A 139 4.67 6.43 15.56
CA TRP A 139 4.18 5.40 16.51
C TRP A 139 2.77 4.90 16.19
N ILE A 140 1.87 5.79 15.78
CA ILE A 140 0.53 5.39 15.32
C ILE A 140 0.65 4.43 14.14
N MET A 141 1.47 4.76 13.14
CA MET A 141 1.66 3.90 11.98
C MET A 141 2.28 2.55 12.35
N VAL A 142 3.25 2.52 13.26
CA VAL A 142 3.83 1.25 13.76
C VAL A 142 2.75 0.36 14.38
N GLY A 143 1.87 0.93 15.20
CA GLY A 143 0.75 0.20 15.79
C GLY A 143 -0.23 -0.33 14.73
N LEU A 144 -0.64 0.52 13.78
CA LEU A 144 -1.57 0.14 12.71
C LEU A 144 -1.00 -0.93 11.77
N ALA A 145 0.22 -0.72 11.27
CA ALA A 145 0.89 -1.67 10.38
C ALA A 145 1.21 -2.98 11.10
N GLY A 146 1.62 -2.92 12.36
CA GLY A 146 1.86 -4.11 13.18
C GLY A 146 0.60 -4.93 13.39
N ALA A 147 -0.54 -4.29 13.64
CA ALA A 147 -1.83 -4.97 13.76
C ALA A 147 -2.25 -5.64 12.44
N ILE A 148 -2.10 -4.95 11.30
CA ILE A 148 -2.39 -5.54 9.98
C ILE A 148 -1.45 -6.72 9.70
N ALA A 149 -0.15 -6.57 9.93
CA ALA A 149 0.82 -7.65 9.74
C ALA A 149 0.48 -8.86 10.61
N LEU A 150 0.05 -8.66 11.86
CA LEU A 150 -0.38 -9.74 12.73
C LEU A 150 -1.61 -10.47 12.17
N VAL A 151 -2.63 -9.74 11.73
CA VAL A 151 -3.83 -10.35 11.10
C VAL A 151 -3.43 -11.18 9.89
N VAL A 152 -2.54 -10.66 9.04
CA VAL A 152 -2.09 -11.38 7.84
C VAL A 152 -1.25 -12.61 8.19
N LEU A 153 -0.30 -12.52 9.12
CA LEU A 153 0.54 -13.65 9.53
C LEU A 153 -0.29 -14.74 10.22
N VAL A 154 -1.16 -14.38 11.16
CA VAL A 154 -2.07 -15.34 11.81
C VAL A 154 -3.01 -15.94 10.76
N GLY A 155 -3.56 -15.12 9.89
CA GLY A 155 -4.43 -15.57 8.81
C GLY A 155 -3.72 -16.50 7.82
N MET A 156 -2.44 -16.26 7.54
CA MET A 156 -1.66 -17.07 6.61
C MET A 156 -1.25 -18.43 7.21
N PHE A 157 -0.79 -18.46 8.46
CA PHE A 157 -0.15 -19.66 9.03
C PHE A 157 -1.02 -20.45 10.01
N LEU A 158 -2.01 -19.82 10.64
CA LEU A 158 -2.77 -20.42 11.73
C LEU A 158 -4.28 -20.50 11.43
N LEU A 159 -4.86 -19.44 10.88
CA LEU A 159 -6.31 -19.29 10.69
C LEU A 159 -6.65 -18.74 9.30
N PRO A 160 -6.61 -19.54 8.21
CA PRO A 160 -6.90 -19.09 6.83
C PRO A 160 -8.17 -18.27 6.65
N ASN A 161 -9.24 -18.64 7.38
CA ASN A 161 -10.52 -17.93 7.35
C ASN A 161 -10.42 -16.49 7.88
N LEU A 162 -9.45 -16.19 8.76
CA LEU A 162 -9.20 -14.83 9.23
C LEU A 162 -8.67 -13.94 8.11
N PHE A 163 -7.70 -14.44 7.32
CA PHE A 163 -7.21 -13.68 6.17
C PHE A 163 -8.32 -13.50 5.13
N TRP A 164 -9.11 -14.55 4.86
CA TRP A 164 -10.22 -14.45 3.92
C TRP A 164 -11.27 -13.42 4.36
N ALA A 165 -11.63 -13.40 5.64
CA ALA A 165 -12.55 -12.40 6.19
C ALA A 165 -11.97 -10.98 6.09
N PHE A 166 -10.68 -10.80 6.40
CA PHE A 166 -9.99 -9.53 6.23
C PHE A 166 -9.97 -9.07 4.77
N PHE A 167 -9.62 -9.97 3.85
CA PHE A 167 -9.54 -9.71 2.41
C PHE A 167 -10.90 -9.36 1.83
N THR A 168 -11.94 -10.11 2.20
CA THR A 168 -13.34 -9.85 1.81
C THR A 168 -13.82 -8.51 2.35
N GLY A 169 -13.54 -8.20 3.63
CA GLY A 169 -13.87 -6.92 4.25
C GLY A 169 -13.18 -5.75 3.56
N PHE A 170 -11.91 -5.90 3.18
CA PHE A 170 -11.20 -4.91 2.39
C PHE A 170 -11.88 -4.68 1.03
N HIS A 171 -12.24 -5.74 0.31
CA HIS A 171 -12.91 -5.60 -1.00
C HIS A 171 -14.29 -4.95 -0.88
N ALA A 172 -15.06 -5.28 0.16
CA ALA A 172 -16.38 -4.70 0.39
C ALA A 172 -16.36 -3.19 0.67
N LEU A 173 -15.21 -2.60 1.03
CA LEU A 173 -15.07 -1.14 1.16
C LEU A 173 -14.99 -0.42 -0.19
N PHE A 174 -14.60 -1.13 -1.25
CA PHE A 174 -14.23 -0.51 -2.53
C PHE A 174 -15.01 -1.05 -3.73
N PHE A 175 -15.55 -2.26 -3.64
CA PHE A 175 -16.17 -2.97 -4.76
C PHE A 175 -17.58 -3.43 -4.41
N GLU A 176 -18.44 -3.44 -5.40
CA GLU A 176 -19.85 -3.82 -5.25
C GLU A 176 -20.02 -5.35 -5.34
N GLY A 177 -20.73 -5.93 -4.37
CA GLY A 177 -21.13 -7.34 -4.37
C GLY A 177 -19.96 -8.30 -4.62
N ASP A 178 -20.09 -9.12 -5.66
CA ASP A 178 -19.12 -10.14 -6.04
C ASP A 178 -18.19 -9.71 -7.19
N SER A 179 -18.19 -8.43 -7.60
CA SER A 179 -17.46 -7.92 -8.78
C SER A 179 -15.94 -8.20 -8.78
N TRP A 180 -15.36 -8.52 -7.63
CA TRP A 180 -13.95 -8.88 -7.43
C TRP A 180 -13.70 -10.39 -7.29
N LEU A 181 -14.74 -11.22 -7.32
CA LEU A 181 -14.63 -12.68 -7.31
C LEU A 181 -14.53 -13.23 -8.73
N PHE A 182 -13.64 -14.20 -8.90
CA PHE A 182 -13.23 -14.75 -10.20
C PHE A 182 -13.17 -16.29 -10.15
N LEU A 183 -13.22 -16.91 -11.33
CA LEU A 183 -12.94 -18.33 -11.47
C LEU A 183 -11.43 -18.56 -11.31
N TYR A 184 -11.03 -19.69 -10.71
CA TYR A 184 -9.60 -20.03 -10.57
C TYR A 184 -8.83 -20.10 -11.90
N SER A 185 -9.54 -20.28 -13.03
CA SER A 185 -8.99 -20.25 -14.38
C SER A 185 -8.77 -18.84 -14.95
N ASP A 186 -9.37 -17.81 -14.36
CA ASP A 186 -9.28 -16.42 -14.82
C ASP A 186 -7.85 -15.89 -14.66
N THR A 187 -7.38 -15.18 -15.68
CA THR A 187 -5.99 -14.73 -15.82
C THR A 187 -5.53 -13.87 -14.64
N LEU A 188 -6.38 -12.96 -14.17
CA LEU A 188 -6.07 -11.96 -13.16
C LEU A 188 -5.68 -12.61 -11.84
N ILE A 189 -6.46 -13.58 -11.35
CA ILE A 189 -6.14 -14.25 -10.09
C ILE A 189 -5.04 -15.32 -10.24
N ARG A 190 -4.76 -15.77 -11.47
CA ARG A 190 -3.58 -16.59 -11.77
C ARG A 190 -2.30 -15.76 -11.76
N LEU A 191 -2.37 -14.49 -12.17
CA LEU A 191 -1.29 -13.51 -12.06
C LEU A 191 -1.12 -13.04 -10.62
N PHE A 192 -2.21 -12.72 -9.92
CA PHE A 192 -2.22 -12.18 -8.56
C PHE A 192 -2.95 -13.12 -7.59
N PRO A 193 -2.40 -14.32 -7.33
CA PRO A 193 -3.04 -15.30 -6.45
C PRO A 193 -3.10 -14.79 -5.01
N LEU A 194 -3.90 -15.44 -4.15
CA LEU A 194 -4.07 -15.02 -2.75
C LEU A 194 -2.74 -14.77 -2.01
N ARG A 195 -1.72 -15.59 -2.29
CA ARG A 195 -0.35 -15.43 -1.74
C ARG A 195 0.26 -14.07 -2.07
N PHE A 196 0.11 -13.59 -3.31
CA PHE A 196 0.57 -12.28 -3.77
C PHE A 196 0.01 -11.16 -2.88
N TRP A 197 -1.27 -11.23 -2.54
CA TRP A 197 -1.92 -10.22 -1.71
C TRP A 197 -1.48 -10.29 -0.26
N GLN A 198 -1.33 -11.49 0.30
CA GLN A 198 -0.75 -11.68 1.64
C GLN A 198 0.63 -11.02 1.73
N ASP A 199 1.51 -11.33 0.79
CA ASP A 199 2.85 -10.74 0.76
C ASP A 199 2.81 -9.24 0.51
N THR A 200 1.95 -8.75 -0.40
CA THR A 200 1.74 -7.31 -0.62
C THR A 200 1.37 -6.57 0.67
N PHE A 201 0.43 -7.11 1.48
CA PHE A 201 0.09 -6.52 2.78
C PHE A 201 1.27 -6.55 3.76
N LEU A 202 2.05 -7.63 3.79
CA LEU A 202 3.22 -7.75 4.66
C LEU A 202 4.35 -6.80 4.26
N PHE A 203 4.65 -6.66 2.97
CA PHE A 203 5.62 -5.69 2.48
C PHE A 203 5.14 -4.26 2.75
N ALA A 204 3.86 -3.97 2.53
CA ALA A 204 3.29 -2.65 2.84
C ALA A 204 3.45 -2.33 4.34
N ALA A 205 3.11 -3.28 5.21
CA ALA A 205 3.28 -3.15 6.65
C ALA A 205 4.76 -2.98 7.04
N GLY A 206 5.67 -3.75 6.44
CA GLY A 206 7.10 -3.66 6.68
C GLY A 206 7.67 -2.28 6.33
N ILE A 207 7.36 -1.76 5.14
CA ILE A 207 7.74 -0.41 4.70
C ILE A 207 7.19 0.65 5.68
N ALA A 208 5.91 0.53 6.05
CA ALA A 208 5.25 1.47 6.95
C ALA A 208 5.81 1.43 8.38
N VAL A 209 6.16 0.25 8.91
CA VAL A 209 6.82 0.10 10.21
C VAL A 209 8.22 0.70 10.17
N LEU A 210 9.02 0.42 9.13
CA LEU A 210 10.36 0.99 9.01
C LEU A 210 10.33 2.52 8.95
N GLY A 211 9.46 3.09 8.11
CA GLY A 211 9.28 4.54 8.04
C GLY A 211 8.74 5.13 9.34
N GLY A 212 7.78 4.45 9.99
CA GLY A 212 7.22 4.84 11.26
C GLY A 212 8.25 4.86 12.39
N LEU A 213 9.06 3.82 12.52
CA LEU A 213 10.17 3.74 13.47
C LEU A 213 11.24 4.80 13.18
N GLY A 214 11.56 5.04 11.91
CA GLY A 214 12.48 6.09 11.49
C GLY A 214 12.05 7.48 12.01
N LEU A 215 10.76 7.82 11.86
CA LEU A 215 10.21 9.07 12.40
C LEU A 215 10.09 9.05 13.94
N ALA A 216 9.67 7.93 14.50
CA ALA A 216 9.40 7.80 15.94
C ALA A 216 10.68 7.87 16.80
N LEU A 217 11.77 7.28 16.30
CA LEU A 217 13.05 7.13 17.01
C LEU A 217 14.12 8.10 16.52
N GLY A 218 14.12 8.45 15.23
CA GLY A 218 15.14 9.32 14.62
C GLY A 218 15.01 10.80 15.01
N ILE A 219 13.83 11.23 15.45
CA ILE A 219 13.58 12.60 15.88
C ILE A 219 13.97 12.77 17.36
N ARG A 220 15.23 13.15 17.61
CA ARG A 220 15.69 13.51 18.97
C ARG A 220 15.01 14.80 19.45
N GLY A 221 14.35 14.74 20.60
CA GLY A 221 13.96 15.95 21.32
C GLY A 221 15.23 16.70 21.73
N HIS A 222 15.27 18.02 21.57
CA HIS A 222 16.24 18.78 22.36
C HIS A 222 15.86 18.55 23.81
N ALA A 223 16.70 17.80 24.54
CA ALA A 223 16.70 17.91 25.99
C ALA A 223 16.88 19.40 26.27
N SER A 224 15.91 20.02 26.94
CA SER A 224 16.12 21.35 27.52
C SER A 224 17.40 21.25 28.33
N ALA A 225 18.44 21.95 27.88
CA ALA A 225 19.66 22.10 28.65
C ALA A 225 19.25 22.71 30.00
N SER A 226 19.43 21.90 31.05
CA SER A 226 19.57 22.28 32.45
C SER A 226 19.42 23.77 32.77
N HIS A 227 18.32 24.15 33.41
CA HIS A 227 18.38 25.17 34.46
C HIS A 227 18.87 24.47 35.74
N LEU A 228 20.17 24.20 35.79
CA LEU A 228 20.93 24.00 37.02
C LEU A 228 22.10 24.97 36.97
N SER A 229 21.87 26.20 37.39
CA SER A 229 22.89 27.06 37.98
C SER A 229 22.23 28.29 38.60
N GLN A 230 22.05 28.18 39.92
CA GLN A 230 22.07 29.22 40.96
C GLN A 230 21.02 30.33 40.92
#